data_AF-A0A1V9YRY4-F1
#
_entry.id   AF-A0A1V9YRY4-F1
#
_cell.length_a   1.000
_cell.length_b   1.000
_cell.length_c   1.000
_cell.angle_alpha   90.00
_cell.angle_beta   90.00
_cell.angle_gamma   90.00
#
_symmetry.space_group_name_H-M   'P 1'
#
loop_
_entity.id
_entity.type
_entity.pdbx_description
1 polymer ?
#
loop_
_entity_poly.entity_id
_entity_poly.type
_entity_poly.pdbx_seq_one_letter_code
_entity_poly.pdbx_strand_id
1 'polypeptide(L)'
;MNRSPELLLSKHTDVLYDVGSAMHNGKRLALRFDAKGNSTYEEVSRVDVLKLVQTAAATVKPLVPSRLQGRVDIPKIHMRDLRKLDNVFAVSNEPSLVVRQQAILINADPIRAVIVRECCLVFLPDGADSLVSLLKGCFTEQVVYSQSIAFEFAALEAVLQTICKVLSNDCEKVLPVAKMSVDRMARDDLPMGD
;
A
#
# COMPACT_ATOMS: atom_id res chain seq x y z
N MET A 1 39.24 2.57 -10.86
CA MET A 1 38.37 2.93 -9.70
C MET A 1 36.93 2.54 -10.06
N ASN A 2 36.47 1.36 -9.61
CA ASN A 2 35.17 0.76 -9.96
C ASN A 2 34.00 1.67 -9.55
N ARG A 3 33.16 2.10 -10.51
CA ARG A 3 31.81 2.62 -10.21
C ARG A 3 30.78 1.59 -10.67
N SER A 4 30.09 1.06 -9.68
CA SER A 4 29.08 -0.01 -9.71
C SER A 4 27.82 0.37 -10.53
N PRO A 5 27.05 -0.62 -11.03
CA PRO A 5 25.78 -0.44 -11.74
C PRO A 5 24.62 0.08 -10.87
N GLU A 6 24.90 0.58 -9.67
CA GLU A 6 23.93 1.06 -8.67
C GLU A 6 23.25 2.39 -9.07
N LEU A 7 23.68 3.05 -10.13
CA LEU A 7 23.09 4.31 -10.59
C LEU A 7 21.75 4.14 -11.32
N LEU A 8 21.42 2.91 -11.76
CA LEU A 8 20.18 2.59 -12.47
C LEU A 8 19.14 1.87 -11.60
N LEU A 9 19.53 1.46 -10.39
CA LEU A 9 18.58 1.04 -9.38
C LEU A 9 17.86 2.30 -8.88
N SER A 10 16.53 2.29 -8.93
CA SER A 10 15.75 3.25 -8.14
C SER A 10 16.26 3.14 -6.71
N LYS A 11 16.89 4.19 -6.18
CA LYS A 11 17.42 4.17 -4.81
C LYS A 11 16.36 3.88 -3.76
N HIS A 12 15.07 3.86 -4.12
CA HIS A 12 14.01 3.41 -3.25
C HIS A 12 14.01 1.90 -2.97
N THR A 13 14.71 1.06 -3.76
CA THR A 13 14.81 -0.38 -3.46
C THR A 13 15.93 -0.71 -2.45
N ASP A 14 16.94 0.15 -2.32
CA ASP A 14 18.15 -0.09 -1.51
C ASP A 14 18.37 0.90 -0.36
N VAL A 15 17.44 1.84 -0.10
CA VAL A 15 17.35 2.32 1.27
C VAL A 15 16.82 1.13 2.05
N LEU A 16 17.57 0.71 3.06
CA LEU A 16 17.07 -0.06 4.18
C LEU A 16 15.99 0.80 4.88
N TYR A 17 14.87 1.08 4.20
CA TYR A 17 13.68 1.58 4.84
C TYR A 17 13.28 0.42 5.71
N ASP A 18 13.51 0.56 7.01
CA ASP A 18 12.88 -0.32 7.97
C ASP A 18 11.38 -0.01 7.91
N VAL A 19 10.73 -0.52 6.87
CA VAL A 19 9.28 -0.60 6.79
C VAL A 19 8.81 -1.65 7.83
N GLY A 20 9.70 -2.21 8.65
CA GLY A 20 9.41 -2.59 10.02
C GLY A 20 9.36 -1.36 10.92
N SER A 21 8.39 -0.44 10.69
CA SER A 21 8.06 0.62 11.67
C SER A 21 8.11 -0.02 13.06
N ALA A 22 9.04 0.47 13.90
CA ALA A 22 9.46 -0.20 15.11
C ALA A 22 8.21 -0.59 15.91
N MET A 23 7.96 -1.89 16.06
CA MET A 23 6.79 -2.33 16.81
C MET A 23 6.99 -1.96 18.28
N HIS A 24 6.50 -0.80 18.69
CA HIS A 24 6.45 -0.45 20.10
C HIS A 24 5.34 -1.29 20.74
N ASN A 25 5.73 -2.21 21.63
CA ASN A 25 4.83 -3.14 22.32
C ASN A 25 3.94 -3.99 21.39
N GLY A 26 4.42 -4.34 20.19
CA GLY A 26 3.65 -5.15 19.24
C GLY A 26 2.53 -4.42 18.50
N LYS A 27 2.51 -3.08 18.58
CA LYS A 27 1.63 -2.20 17.81
C LYS A 27 2.41 -1.45 16.74
N ARG A 28 1.72 -1.04 15.67
CA ARG A 28 2.26 -0.20 14.59
C ARG A 28 1.42 1.04 14.45
N LEU A 29 2.09 2.15 14.13
CA LEU A 29 1.39 3.37 13.76
C LEU A 29 0.71 3.17 12.40
N ALA A 30 -0.59 3.46 12.35
CA ALA A 30 -1.39 3.44 11.14
C ALA A 30 -2.08 4.78 10.96
N LEU A 31 -2.19 5.22 9.71
CA LEU A 31 -3.06 6.31 9.31
C LEU A 31 -4.44 5.72 9.00
N ARG A 32 -5.42 6.00 9.86
CA ARG A 32 -6.80 5.56 9.72
C ARG A 32 -7.61 6.61 8.96
N PHE A 33 -8.28 6.20 7.88
CA PHE A 33 -9.27 6.99 7.17
C PHE A 33 -10.68 6.50 7.51
N ASP A 34 -11.60 7.41 7.81
CA ASP A 34 -13.02 7.09 8.03
C ASP A 34 -13.84 7.21 6.73
N ALA A 35 -15.11 6.79 6.79
CA ALA A 35 -16.05 6.89 5.66
C ALA A 35 -16.30 8.31 5.14
N LYS A 36 -15.87 9.35 5.86
CA LYS A 36 -15.96 10.77 5.47
C LYS A 36 -14.66 11.29 4.87
N GLY A 37 -13.62 10.46 4.78
CA GLY A 37 -12.29 10.85 4.30
C GLY A 37 -11.43 11.54 5.35
N ASN A 38 -11.85 11.65 6.61
CA ASN A 38 -11.01 12.20 7.67
C ASN A 38 -9.91 11.21 8.03
N SER A 39 -8.74 11.73 8.39
CA SER A 39 -7.59 10.90 8.75
C SER A 39 -7.10 11.15 10.17
N THR A 40 -6.78 10.08 10.88
CA THR A 40 -6.25 10.10 12.26
C THR A 40 -5.14 9.07 12.42
N TYR A 41 -4.12 9.38 13.21
CA TYR A 41 -3.10 8.40 13.58
C TYR A 41 -3.60 7.49 14.70
N GLU A 42 -3.35 6.18 14.58
CA GLU A 42 -3.74 5.17 15.56
C GLU A 42 -2.65 4.11 15.71
N GLU A 43 -2.37 3.67 16.94
CA GLU A 43 -1.50 2.53 17.18
C GLU A 43 -2.32 1.23 17.19
N VAL A 44 -2.06 0.36 16.22
CA VAL A 44 -2.88 -0.83 15.98
C VAL A 44 -2.01 -2.08 16.04
N SER A 45 -2.42 -3.09 16.81
CA SER A 45 -1.82 -4.43 16.74
C SER A 45 -2.50 -5.28 15.67
N ARG A 46 -1.84 -6.36 15.22
CA ARG A 46 -2.47 -7.34 14.31
C ARG A 46 -3.76 -7.92 14.87
N VAL A 47 -3.81 -8.12 16.19
CA VAL A 47 -4.99 -8.67 16.87
C VAL A 47 -6.14 -7.67 16.77
N ASP A 48 -5.86 -6.37 16.87
CA ASP A 48 -6.87 -5.32 16.74
C ASP A 48 -7.42 -5.27 15.32
N VAL A 49 -6.55 -5.34 14.29
CA VAL A 49 -7.00 -5.42 12.88
C VAL A 49 -7.86 -6.67 12.65
N LEU A 50 -7.44 -7.83 13.17
CA LEU A 50 -8.21 -9.07 13.03
C LEU A 50 -9.61 -8.94 13.65
N LYS A 51 -9.69 -8.41 14.87
CA LYS A 51 -10.95 -8.17 15.58
C LYS A 51 -11.83 -7.16 14.85
N LEU A 52 -11.24 -6.09 14.30
CA LEU A 52 -11.94 -5.08 13.53
C LEU A 52 -12.62 -5.70 12.30
N VAL A 53 -11.89 -6.52 11.53
CA VAL A 53 -12.45 -7.21 10.35
C VAL A 53 -13.53 -8.23 10.76
N GLN A 54 -13.28 -9.01 11.82
CA GLN A 54 -14.26 -10.00 12.31
C GLN A 54 -15.55 -9.34 12.82
N THR A 55 -15.44 -8.19 13.47
CA THR A 55 -16.59 -7.40 13.92
C THR A 55 -17.38 -6.88 12.72
N ALA A 56 -16.71 -6.38 11.68
CA ALA A 56 -17.35 -6.00 10.44
C ALA A 56 -18.04 -7.18 9.72
N ALA A 57 -17.51 -8.40 9.84
CA ALA A 57 -18.14 -9.62 9.32
C ALA A 57 -19.38 -10.05 10.10
N ALA A 58 -19.42 -9.83 11.42
CA ALA A 58 -20.56 -10.18 12.26
C ALA A 58 -21.80 -9.31 12.00
N THR A 59 -21.63 -8.07 11.53
CA THR A 59 -22.75 -7.15 11.24
C THR A 59 -23.47 -7.46 9.93
N VAL A 60 -22.89 -8.32 9.08
CA VAL A 60 -23.52 -8.74 7.82
C VAL A 60 -24.51 -9.87 8.11
N LYS A 61 -25.80 -9.53 8.22
CA LYS A 61 -26.85 -10.56 8.17
C LYS A 61 -26.81 -11.22 6.79
N PRO A 62 -26.82 -12.57 6.69
CA PRO A 62 -27.00 -13.22 5.41
C PRO A 62 -28.38 -12.87 4.88
N LEU A 63 -28.43 -11.95 3.92
CA LEU A 63 -29.62 -11.61 3.18
C LEU A 63 -29.98 -12.83 2.33
N VAL A 64 -30.95 -13.62 2.82
CA VAL A 64 -31.69 -14.66 2.11
C VAL A 64 -30.89 -15.93 1.72
N PRO A 65 -31.43 -17.15 1.86
CA PRO A 65 -30.89 -18.32 1.20
C PRO A 65 -31.24 -18.26 -0.30
N SER A 66 -30.58 -17.39 -1.08
CA SER A 66 -30.74 -17.36 -2.53
C SER A 66 -30.08 -18.61 -3.13
N ARG A 67 -30.91 -19.59 -3.49
CA ARG A 67 -30.49 -20.85 -4.14
C ARG A 67 -30.03 -20.68 -5.60
N LEU A 68 -29.84 -19.46 -6.08
CA LEU A 68 -29.52 -19.18 -7.49
C LEU A 68 -28.59 -17.96 -7.61
N GLN A 69 -27.30 -18.16 -7.35
CA GLN A 69 -26.19 -17.37 -7.91
C GLN A 69 -24.91 -18.04 -7.42
N GLY A 70 -23.95 -18.28 -8.31
CA GLY A 70 -22.66 -18.89 -7.97
C GLY A 70 -22.02 -18.14 -6.80
N ARG A 71 -22.22 -18.65 -5.59
CA ARG A 71 -21.78 -17.99 -4.36
C ARG A 71 -20.27 -18.14 -4.33
N VAL A 72 -19.57 -17.08 -4.68
CA VAL A 72 -18.12 -17.02 -4.51
C VAL A 72 -17.87 -17.14 -3.00
N ASP A 73 -17.27 -18.26 -2.59
CA ASP A 73 -16.91 -18.48 -1.20
C ASP A 73 -15.63 -17.70 -0.91
N ILE A 74 -15.80 -16.47 -0.41
CA ILE A 74 -14.68 -15.58 -0.08
C ILE A 74 -14.13 -16.00 1.30
N PRO A 75 -12.85 -16.39 1.40
CA PRO A 75 -12.28 -16.84 2.67
C PRO A 75 -12.30 -15.75 3.75
N LYS A 76 -12.47 -16.18 5.00
CA LYS A 76 -12.26 -15.33 6.18
C LYS A 76 -10.79 -14.88 6.28
N ILE A 77 -10.56 -13.73 6.90
CA ILE A 77 -9.22 -13.26 7.22
C ILE A 77 -8.57 -14.14 8.29
N HIS A 78 -7.27 -14.37 8.16
CA HIS A 78 -6.47 -15.11 9.14
C HIS A 78 -5.23 -14.31 9.54
N MET A 79 -4.61 -14.65 10.68
CA MET A 79 -3.38 -13.99 11.15
C MET A 79 -2.23 -14.04 10.12
N ARG A 80 -2.17 -15.09 9.28
CA ARG A 80 -1.19 -15.20 8.19
C ARG A 80 -1.34 -14.11 7.14
N ASP A 81 -2.56 -13.64 6.89
CA ASP A 81 -2.82 -12.57 5.92
C ASP A 81 -2.28 -11.24 6.46
N LEU A 82 -2.43 -10.99 7.77
CA LEU A 82 -1.90 -9.80 8.43
C LEU A 82 -0.38 -9.81 8.56
N ARG A 83 0.22 -10.98 8.77
CA ARG A 83 1.70 -11.10 8.79
C ARG A 83 2.32 -10.73 7.44
N LYS A 84 1.65 -10.97 6.31
CA LYS A 84 2.13 -10.53 4.99
C LYS A 84 2.18 -9.01 4.87
N LEU A 85 1.40 -8.28 5.67
CA LEU A 85 1.45 -6.82 5.76
C LEU A 85 2.58 -6.29 6.64
N ASP A 86 3.43 -7.17 7.20
CA ASP A 86 4.67 -6.76 7.86
C ASP A 86 5.89 -7.11 7.02
N ASN A 87 6.85 -6.21 6.96
CA ASN A 87 8.11 -6.44 6.24
C ASN A 87 8.98 -7.52 6.90
N VAL A 88 8.93 -7.64 8.24
CA VAL A 88 9.70 -8.65 8.99
C VAL A 88 9.33 -10.09 8.59
N PHE A 89 8.13 -10.31 8.04
CA PHE A 89 7.64 -11.63 7.63
C PHE A 89 7.48 -11.77 6.10
N ALA A 90 7.81 -10.74 5.33
CA ALA A 90 7.76 -10.78 3.88
C ALA A 90 9.09 -11.35 3.35
N VAL A 91 9.06 -12.58 2.84
CA VAL A 91 10.24 -13.20 2.18
C VAL A 91 10.59 -12.44 0.88
N SER A 92 9.58 -11.86 0.24
CA SER A 92 9.68 -10.90 -0.86
C SER A 92 8.64 -9.80 -0.65
N ASN A 93 8.99 -8.54 -0.91
CA ASN A 93 8.05 -7.40 -0.92
C ASN A 93 7.21 -7.39 -2.20
N GLU A 94 6.70 -8.55 -2.60
CA GLU A 94 5.90 -8.68 -3.81
C GLU A 94 4.56 -7.94 -3.68
N PRO A 95 4.19 -7.14 -4.69
CA PRO A 95 2.92 -6.44 -4.68
C PRO A 95 1.76 -7.45 -4.70
N SER A 96 0.79 -7.28 -3.81
CA SER A 96 -0.37 -8.16 -3.72
C SER A 96 -1.64 -7.42 -3.32
N LEU A 97 -2.76 -7.82 -3.92
CA LEU A 97 -4.11 -7.39 -3.58
C LEU A 97 -4.91 -8.64 -3.24
N VAL A 98 -5.40 -8.73 -2.01
CA VAL A 98 -6.06 -9.93 -1.49
C VAL A 98 -7.43 -9.57 -0.95
N VAL A 99 -8.47 -10.20 -1.51
CA VAL A 99 -9.84 -10.05 -1.03
C VAL A 99 -10.14 -11.14 0.00
N ARG A 100 -10.70 -10.71 1.13
CA ARG A 100 -11.21 -11.54 2.23
C ARG A 100 -12.62 -11.10 2.59
N GLN A 101 -13.33 -11.94 3.33
CA GLN A 101 -14.65 -11.58 3.82
C GLN A 101 -14.56 -10.30 4.66
N GLN A 102 -15.20 -9.22 4.19
CA GLN A 102 -15.21 -7.89 4.80
C GLN A 102 -13.85 -7.17 4.89
N ALA A 103 -12.86 -7.57 4.11
CA ALA A 103 -11.59 -6.85 4.05
C ALA A 103 -10.91 -6.97 2.68
N ILE A 104 -10.25 -5.89 2.26
CA ILE A 104 -9.32 -5.88 1.14
C ILE A 104 -7.93 -5.54 1.71
N LEU A 105 -6.96 -6.40 1.47
CA LEU A 105 -5.59 -6.22 1.91
C LEU A 105 -4.73 -5.84 0.71
N ILE A 106 -3.95 -4.78 0.85
CA ILE A 106 -3.03 -4.29 -0.18
C ILE A 106 -1.63 -4.29 0.41
N ASN A 107 -0.70 -4.94 -0.29
CA ASN A 107 0.72 -4.86 -0.03
C ASN A 107 1.37 -4.30 -1.31
N ALA A 108 1.82 -3.05 -1.30
CA ALA A 108 2.52 -2.46 -2.44
C ALA A 108 3.41 -1.35 -1.92
N ASP A 109 4.71 -1.61 -1.79
CA ASP A 109 5.67 -0.66 -1.23
C ASP A 109 5.59 0.72 -1.91
N PRO A 110 5.53 1.85 -1.17
CA PRO A 110 5.66 1.99 0.29
C PRO A 110 4.35 1.83 1.11
N ILE A 111 3.25 1.44 0.48
CA ILE A 111 1.90 1.39 1.08
C ILE A 111 1.49 -0.04 1.44
N ARG A 112 1.14 -0.24 2.72
CA ARG A 112 0.48 -1.46 3.21
C ARG A 112 -0.86 -1.06 3.79
N ALA A 113 -1.96 -1.57 3.26
CA ALA A 113 -3.30 -1.12 3.65
C ALA A 113 -4.26 -2.27 3.95
N VAL A 114 -5.18 -2.03 4.88
CA VAL A 114 -6.35 -2.87 5.18
C VAL A 114 -7.59 -2.01 5.05
N ILE A 115 -8.41 -2.32 4.06
CA ILE A 115 -9.65 -1.61 3.79
C ILE A 115 -10.80 -2.48 4.30
N VAL A 116 -11.65 -1.90 5.14
CA VAL A 116 -12.95 -2.46 5.53
C VAL A 116 -14.07 -1.51 5.12
N ARG A 117 -15.32 -1.92 5.32
CA ARG A 117 -16.50 -1.18 4.85
C ARG A 117 -16.56 0.29 5.31
N GLU A 118 -16.11 0.58 6.52
CA GLU A 118 -16.29 1.93 7.13
C GLU A 118 -14.98 2.64 7.47
N CYS A 119 -13.82 1.99 7.23
CA CYS A 119 -12.52 2.63 7.41
C CYS A 119 -11.40 1.93 6.65
N CYS A 120 -10.32 2.65 6.41
CA CYS A 120 -9.10 2.15 5.80
C CYS A 120 -7.93 2.41 6.75
N LEU A 121 -7.12 1.39 7.04
CA LEU A 121 -5.89 1.50 7.80
C LEU A 121 -4.71 1.43 6.84
N VAL A 122 -3.87 2.46 6.83
CA VAL A 122 -2.65 2.50 6.02
C VAL A 122 -1.44 2.52 6.95
N PHE A 123 -0.58 1.52 6.81
CA PHE A 123 0.71 1.42 7.49
C PHE A 123 1.77 2.05 6.61
N LEU A 124 2.44 3.07 7.14
CA LEU A 124 3.41 3.89 6.43
C LEU A 124 4.80 3.72 7.07
N PRO A 125 5.89 3.92 6.30
CA PRO A 125 7.23 4.01 6.87
C PRO A 125 7.39 5.31 7.68
N ASP A 126 8.39 5.33 8.56
CA ASP A 126 8.71 6.51 9.35
C ASP A 126 9.20 7.66 8.45
N GLY A 127 8.78 8.90 8.72
CA GLY A 127 9.14 10.08 7.91
C GLY A 127 8.38 10.22 6.59
N ALA A 128 7.25 9.51 6.42
CA ALA A 128 6.45 9.50 5.19
C ALA A 128 5.51 10.71 5.01
N ASP A 129 5.87 11.92 5.48
CA ASP A 129 4.97 13.09 5.50
C ASP A 129 4.44 13.47 4.11
N SER A 130 5.28 13.38 3.08
CA SER A 130 4.89 13.64 1.69
C SER A 130 3.87 12.61 1.20
N LEU A 131 4.06 11.33 1.55
CA LEU A 131 3.14 10.24 1.22
C LEU A 131 1.82 10.37 1.98
N VAL A 132 1.85 10.78 3.26
CA VAL A 132 0.67 11.10 4.06
C VAL A 132 -0.14 12.22 3.40
N SER A 133 0.52 13.29 2.98
CA SER A 133 -0.13 14.42 2.28
C SER A 133 -0.79 13.96 0.98
N LEU A 134 -0.06 13.14 0.19
CA LEU A 134 -0.57 12.57 -1.05
C LEU A 134 -1.79 11.66 -0.84
N LEU A 135 -1.74 10.79 0.19
CA LEU A 135 -2.86 9.93 0.58
C LEU A 135 -4.08 10.76 0.96
N LYS A 136 -3.92 11.78 1.82
CA LYS A 136 -5.02 12.68 2.20
C LYS A 136 -5.65 13.35 0.98
N GLY A 137 -4.84 13.78 0.02
CA GLY A 137 -5.33 14.35 -1.24
C GLY A 137 -6.16 13.34 -2.04
N CYS A 138 -5.64 12.12 -2.23
CA CYS A 138 -6.35 11.08 -3.00
C CYS A 138 -7.64 10.61 -2.30
N PHE A 139 -7.64 10.48 -0.97
CA PHE A 139 -8.86 10.17 -0.21
C PHE A 139 -9.90 11.29 -0.29
N THR A 140 -9.46 12.54 -0.28
CA THR A 140 -10.37 13.68 -0.50
C THR A 140 -10.99 13.62 -1.90
N GLU A 141 -10.18 13.35 -2.92
CA GLU A 141 -10.65 13.21 -4.31
C GLU A 141 -11.68 12.08 -4.45
N GLN A 142 -11.35 10.87 -4.00
CA GLN A 142 -12.17 9.68 -4.27
C GLN A 142 -13.34 9.50 -3.29
N VAL A 143 -13.16 9.78 -2.00
CA VAL A 143 -14.20 9.55 -0.99
C VAL A 143 -15.14 10.75 -0.87
N VAL A 144 -14.62 11.97 -0.91
CA VAL A 144 -15.43 13.18 -0.64
C VAL A 144 -16.11 13.68 -1.91
N TYR A 145 -15.40 13.75 -3.03
CA TYR A 145 -15.92 14.33 -4.26
C TYR A 145 -16.56 13.30 -5.22
N SER A 146 -16.11 12.05 -5.21
CA SER A 146 -16.53 11.01 -6.18
C SER A 146 -17.66 10.10 -5.68
N GLN A 147 -18.72 10.66 -5.03
CA GLN A 147 -19.77 9.98 -4.22
C GLN A 147 -20.63 8.87 -4.90
N SER A 148 -20.16 8.22 -5.97
CA SER A 148 -20.90 7.24 -6.76
C SER A 148 -20.69 5.78 -6.33
N ILE A 149 -19.78 5.48 -5.39
CA ILE A 149 -19.42 4.11 -4.99
C ILE A 149 -19.32 3.94 -3.46
N ALA A 150 -19.40 2.71 -2.97
CA ALA A 150 -19.21 2.41 -1.56
C ALA A 150 -17.79 2.74 -1.09
N PHE A 151 -17.64 3.09 0.20
CA PHE A 151 -16.38 3.56 0.76
C PHE A 151 -15.21 2.61 0.48
N GLU A 152 -15.39 1.30 0.61
CA GLU A 152 -14.33 0.32 0.39
C GLU A 152 -13.74 0.38 -1.03
N PHE A 153 -14.54 0.76 -2.03
CA PHE A 153 -14.08 0.91 -3.41
C PHE A 153 -13.44 2.28 -3.65
N ALA A 154 -13.98 3.35 -3.05
CA ALA A 154 -13.37 4.66 -3.10
C ALA A 154 -12.00 4.68 -2.38
N ALA A 155 -11.89 4.00 -1.25
CA ALA A 155 -10.64 3.82 -0.52
C ALA A 155 -9.62 2.98 -1.31
N LEU A 156 -10.09 1.93 -2.00
CA LEU A 156 -9.24 1.14 -2.90
C LEU A 156 -8.68 2.01 -4.03
N GLU A 157 -9.54 2.82 -4.67
CA GLU A 157 -9.13 3.74 -5.73
C GLU A 157 -8.15 4.79 -5.21
N ALA A 158 -8.41 5.39 -4.04
CA ALA A 158 -7.50 6.36 -3.43
C ALA A 158 -6.11 5.76 -3.15
N VAL A 159 -6.05 4.51 -2.65
CA VAL A 159 -4.79 3.81 -2.40
C VAL A 159 -4.05 3.51 -3.71
N LEU A 160 -4.73 2.94 -4.70
CA LEU A 160 -4.13 2.63 -6.01
C LEU A 160 -3.68 3.90 -6.74
N GLN A 161 -4.48 4.96 -6.72
CA GLN A 161 -4.13 6.25 -7.29
C GLN A 161 -2.87 6.83 -6.63
N THR A 162 -2.75 6.69 -5.30
CA THR A 162 -1.55 7.10 -4.58
C THR A 162 -0.33 6.30 -5.03
N ILE A 163 -0.43 4.97 -5.12
CA ILE A 163 0.65 4.10 -5.60
C ILE A 163 1.09 4.53 -7.01
N CYS A 164 0.14 4.73 -7.93
CA CYS A 164 0.43 5.19 -9.28
C CYS A 164 1.13 6.56 -9.30
N LYS A 165 0.69 7.52 -8.48
CA LYS A 165 1.34 8.85 -8.37
C LYS A 165 2.78 8.73 -7.86
N VAL A 166 3.03 7.86 -6.88
CA VAL A 166 4.40 7.59 -6.39
C VAL A 166 5.27 7.02 -7.50
N LEU A 167 4.80 5.97 -8.18
CA LEU A 167 5.54 5.31 -9.26
C LEU A 167 5.83 6.28 -10.44
N SER A 168 4.85 7.09 -10.83
CA SER A 168 5.03 8.10 -11.87
C SER A 168 6.11 9.12 -11.49
N ASN A 169 6.08 9.64 -10.25
CA ASN A 169 7.09 10.57 -9.76
C ASN A 169 8.49 9.98 -9.76
N ASP A 170 8.63 8.68 -9.46
CA ASP A 170 9.92 8.00 -9.47
C ASP A 170 10.43 7.76 -10.89
N CYS A 171 9.55 7.37 -11.81
CA CYS A 171 9.87 7.28 -13.23
C CYS A 171 10.36 8.62 -13.79
N GLU A 172 9.71 9.73 -13.44
CA GLU A 172 10.12 11.07 -13.87
C GLU A 172 11.52 11.47 -13.38
N LYS A 173 11.92 11.02 -12.19
CA LYS A 173 13.28 11.25 -11.65
C LYS A 173 14.34 10.39 -12.33
N VAL A 174 14.02 9.15 -12.67
CA VAL A 174 14.97 8.19 -13.27
C VAL A 174 15.16 8.44 -14.77
N LEU A 175 14.10 8.88 -15.46
CA LEU A 175 14.08 9.04 -16.91
C LEU A 175 15.24 9.92 -17.47
N PRO A 176 15.61 11.07 -16.87
CA PRO A 176 16.73 11.87 -17.35
C PRO A 176 18.09 11.16 -17.24
N VAL A 177 18.32 10.41 -16.16
CA VAL A 177 19.56 9.67 -15.93
C VAL A 177 19.68 8.51 -16.92
N ALA A 178 18.58 7.79 -17.14
CA ALA A 178 18.51 6.72 -18.14
C ALA A 178 18.80 7.27 -19.55
N LYS A 179 18.16 8.38 -19.93
CA LYS A 179 18.42 9.05 -21.23
C LYS A 179 19.87 9.45 -21.39
N MET A 180 20.46 10.15 -20.41
CA MET A 180 21.88 10.53 -20.45
C MET A 180 22.81 9.31 -20.59
N SER A 181 22.49 8.21 -19.92
CA SER A 181 23.30 6.98 -19.98
C SER A 181 23.21 6.34 -21.37
N VAL A 182 22.01 6.26 -21.95
CA VAL A 182 21.78 5.78 -23.32
C VAL A 182 22.49 6.67 -24.35
N ASP A 183 22.38 7.99 -24.21
CA ASP A 183 23.03 8.95 -25.11
C ASP A 183 24.57 8.89 -25.04
N ARG A 184 25.15 8.48 -23.90
CA ARG A 184 26.59 8.24 -23.77
C ARG A 184 27.01 6.94 -24.47
N MET A 185 26.24 5.87 -24.30
CA MET A 185 26.47 4.60 -24.98
C MET A 185 26.40 4.74 -26.50
N ALA A 186 25.46 5.55 -27.01
CA ALA A 186 25.32 5.80 -28.45
C ALA A 186 26.47 6.62 -29.06
N ARG A 187 27.26 7.32 -28.23
CA ARG A 187 28.37 8.18 -28.66
C ARG A 187 29.75 7.52 -28.56
N ASP A 188 29.83 6.24 -28.16
CA ASP A 188 31.10 5.50 -27.94
C ASP A 188 32.06 6.15 -26.91
N ASP A 189 31.56 7.08 -26.08
CA ASP A 189 32.28 7.66 -24.93
C ASP A 189 32.31 6.66 -23.75
N LEU A 190 32.86 5.47 -23.97
CA LEU A 190 33.30 4.59 -22.89
C LEU A 190 34.64 5.13 -22.39
N PRO A 191 34.84 5.32 -21.07
CA PRO A 191 36.18 5.59 -20.56
C PRO A 191 37.05 4.38 -20.93
N MET A 192 37.95 4.57 -21.91
CA MET A 192 39.08 3.68 -22.12
C MET A 192 39.82 3.59 -20.78
N GLY A 193 39.87 2.39 -20.22
CA GLY A 193 40.53 2.15 -18.95
C GLY A 193 42.02 2.47 -19.04
N ASP A 194 42.51 3.13 -17.99
CA ASP A 194 43.90 3.01 -17.53
C ASP A 194 43.92 2.11 -16.28
#